data_AF-A0A1C6DN28-F1
#
_entry.id   AF-A0A1C6DN28-F1
#
_cell.length_a   1.000
_cell.length_b   1.000
_cell.length_c   1.000
_cell.angle_alpha   90.00
_cell.angle_beta   90.00
_cell.angle_gamma   90.00
#
_symmetry.space_group_name_H-M   'P 1'
#
loop_
_entity.id
_entity.type
_entity.pdbx_description
1 polymer ?
#
loop_
_entity_poly.entity_id
_entity_poly.type
_entity_poly.pdbx_seq_one_letter_code
_entity_poly.pdbx_strand_id
1 'polypeptide(L)'
;MSTQDRKLFDLLDGFEMTKSEYDWLERRFENMTAKESMLFRGAMQIERPEKTFDVLQLINQLDHYELFYGAGDDIGLGHFVMNRIKHPASSARAYLDPAKVGAAFRQQVGSAFCDGHFIKISSLTVPLLDGDLTQYPDKGDYGIRVKLASRSNMEGIWVGFPDTSAYMDSSHPDELLLALDALEVETLTECIAVDVDCGLPQLRDILSQYDSAAELIRHAIDFGYVWAEQGQGEPRWLDKWQAVMELEDCHRLDYALDLAQNLRCYNFLPRDMELADYGKMLAKQDGIYPTDELLVSCFDAEGYANQKMRNLGLSAAEHGYVSWNGIEILYEYSQPPNNPTMSM
;
A
#
# COMPACT_ATOMS: atom_id res chain seq x y z
N MET A 1 17.41 -1.55 18.94
CA MET A 1 18.08 -1.69 17.64
C MET A 1 18.29 -3.15 17.32
N SER A 2 17.59 -3.62 16.29
CA SER A 2 17.61 -5.00 15.81
C SER A 2 18.95 -5.39 15.19
N THR A 3 19.17 -6.69 14.94
CA THR A 3 20.39 -7.13 14.22
C THR A 3 20.43 -6.58 12.79
N GLN A 4 19.26 -6.40 12.17
CA GLN A 4 19.11 -5.81 10.84
C GLN A 4 19.41 -4.30 10.86
N ASP A 5 18.85 -3.56 11.82
CA ASP A 5 19.09 -2.12 11.97
C ASP A 5 20.57 -1.84 12.18
N ARG A 6 21.25 -2.67 12.97
CA ARG A 6 22.69 -2.54 13.18
C ARG A 6 23.48 -2.63 11.89
N LYS A 7 23.16 -3.60 11.03
CA LYS A 7 23.81 -3.73 9.71
C LYS A 7 23.54 -2.54 8.79
N LEU A 8 22.37 -1.90 8.92
CA LEU A 8 22.03 -0.69 8.15
C LEU A 8 22.80 0.52 8.69
N PHE A 9 22.91 0.66 10.01
CA PHE A 9 23.72 1.71 10.63
C PHE A 9 25.22 1.56 10.39
N ASP A 10 25.73 0.33 10.28
CA ASP A 10 27.14 0.09 9.92
C ASP A 10 27.48 0.69 8.54
N LEU A 11 26.50 0.85 7.63
CA LEU A 11 26.70 1.54 6.33
C LEU A 11 26.82 3.06 6.46
N LEU A 12 26.44 3.61 7.61
CA LEU A 12 26.46 5.04 7.92
C LEU A 12 27.71 5.43 8.73
N ASP A 13 28.64 4.49 8.93
CA ASP A 13 29.91 4.76 9.60
C ASP A 13 30.68 5.87 8.86
N GLY A 14 30.96 6.97 9.58
CA GLY A 14 31.71 8.12 9.07
C GLY A 14 30.86 9.29 8.58
N PHE A 15 29.53 9.16 8.56
CA PHE A 15 28.63 10.27 8.26
C PHE A 15 28.41 11.15 9.49
N GLU A 16 28.45 12.48 9.32
CA GLU A 16 28.12 13.44 10.37
C GLU A 16 26.60 13.71 10.37
N MET A 17 25.93 13.38 11.48
CA MET A 17 24.48 13.48 11.62
C MET A 17 24.09 14.34 12.81
N THR A 18 23.04 15.14 12.64
CA THR A 18 22.33 15.76 13.75
C THR A 18 21.51 14.72 14.51
N LYS A 19 21.10 15.05 15.74
CA LYS A 19 20.26 14.16 16.53
C LYS A 19 18.91 13.86 15.84
N SER A 20 18.29 14.86 15.22
CA SER A 20 17.02 14.68 14.50
C SER A 20 17.13 13.72 13.33
N GLU A 21 18.23 13.79 12.57
CA GLU A 21 18.49 12.88 11.45
C GLU A 21 18.74 11.45 11.95
N TYR A 22 19.52 11.29 13.02
CA TYR A 22 19.75 9.98 13.62
C TYR A 22 18.46 9.35 14.16
N ASP A 23 17.69 10.10 14.96
CA ASP A 23 16.43 9.63 15.55
C ASP A 23 15.41 9.26 14.45
N TRP A 24 15.39 10.01 13.33
CA TRP A 24 14.54 9.68 12.18
C TRP A 24 15.01 8.42 11.45
N LEU A 25 16.31 8.26 11.21
CA LEU A 25 16.87 7.06 10.58
C LEU A 25 16.65 5.80 11.42
N GLU A 26 16.76 5.91 12.74
CA GLU A 26 16.46 4.81 13.66
C GLU A 26 15.02 4.33 13.45
N ARG A 27 14.04 5.25 13.49
CA ARG A 27 12.64 4.91 13.21
C ARG A 27 12.43 4.39 11.79
N ARG A 28 13.10 4.97 10.79
CA ARG A 28 12.97 4.57 9.39
C ARG A 28 13.46 3.14 9.17
N PHE A 29 14.60 2.75 9.76
CA PHE A 29 15.12 1.39 9.70
C PHE A 29 14.25 0.39 10.46
N GLU A 30 13.78 0.74 11.66
CA GLU A 30 12.85 -0.12 12.43
C GLU A 30 11.53 -0.40 11.70
N ASN A 31 11.14 0.49 10.80
CA ASN A 31 9.93 0.40 9.98
C ASN A 31 10.17 -0.18 8.58
N MET A 32 11.39 -0.56 8.21
CA MET A 32 11.68 -1.10 6.88
C MET A 32 11.11 -2.51 6.68
N THR A 33 10.61 -2.78 5.48
CA THR A 33 10.43 -4.16 5.03
C THR A 33 11.77 -4.81 4.68
N ALA A 34 11.78 -6.13 4.49
CA ALA A 34 12.96 -6.84 3.99
C ALA A 34 13.42 -6.26 2.65
N LYS A 35 12.48 -5.97 1.74
CA LYS A 35 12.74 -5.38 0.43
C LYS A 35 13.39 -4.01 0.53
N GLU A 36 12.81 -3.10 1.30
CA GLU A 36 13.34 -1.74 1.48
C GLU A 36 14.78 -1.78 2.03
N SER A 37 15.03 -2.66 3.01
CA SER A 37 16.37 -2.83 3.56
C SER A 37 17.37 -3.32 2.51
N MET A 38 16.98 -4.25 1.62
CA MET A 38 17.85 -4.73 0.54
C MET A 38 18.11 -3.63 -0.50
N LEU A 39 17.05 -2.92 -0.90
CA LEU A 39 17.15 -1.81 -1.84
C LEU A 39 18.08 -0.72 -1.31
N PHE A 40 17.95 -0.34 -0.03
CA PHE A 40 18.83 0.64 0.60
C PHE A 40 20.30 0.22 0.55
N ARG A 41 20.62 -1.03 0.92
CA ARG A 41 22.01 -1.53 0.88
C ARG A 41 22.57 -1.51 -0.55
N GLY A 42 21.79 -1.92 -1.54
CA GLY A 42 22.21 -1.85 -2.94
C GLY A 42 22.40 -0.43 -3.43
N ALA A 43 21.46 0.45 -3.12
CA ALA A 43 21.51 1.86 -3.47
C ALA A 43 22.76 2.54 -2.89
N MET A 44 23.11 2.28 -1.62
CA MET A 44 24.36 2.77 -1.00
C MET A 44 25.61 2.34 -1.78
N GLN A 45 25.63 1.13 -2.36
CA GLN A 45 26.75 0.64 -3.18
C GLN A 45 26.81 1.28 -4.57
N ILE A 46 25.64 1.55 -5.17
CA ILE A 46 25.49 2.15 -6.49
C ILE A 46 25.88 3.63 -6.44
N GLU A 47 25.24 4.39 -5.56
CA GLU A 47 25.34 5.85 -5.50
C GLU A 47 26.56 6.33 -4.72
N ARG A 48 27.01 5.56 -3.72
CA ARG A 48 28.15 5.89 -2.84
C ARG A 48 28.06 7.32 -2.28
N PRO A 49 26.99 7.64 -1.53
CA PRO A 49 26.81 8.98 -0.98
C PRO A 49 28.01 9.37 -0.10
N GLU A 50 28.37 10.64 -0.12
CA GLU A 50 29.47 11.18 0.70
C GLU A 50 28.96 12.03 1.88
N LYS A 51 27.68 12.43 1.85
CA LYS A 51 27.05 13.28 2.88
C LYS A 51 25.74 12.68 3.37
N THR A 52 25.40 13.02 4.61
CA THR A 52 24.15 12.58 5.27
C THR A 52 22.92 12.96 4.46
N PHE A 53 22.93 14.16 3.86
CA PHE A 53 21.85 14.61 2.99
C PHE A 53 21.60 13.66 1.81
N ASP A 54 22.66 13.15 1.18
CA ASP A 54 22.55 12.24 0.03
C ASP A 54 21.97 10.88 0.47
N VAL A 55 22.34 10.40 1.66
CA VAL A 55 21.75 9.20 2.28
C VAL A 55 20.26 9.40 2.53
N LEU A 56 19.87 10.55 3.08
CA LEU A 56 18.48 10.89 3.36
C LEU A 56 17.65 11.05 2.07
N GLN A 57 18.23 11.57 0.99
CA GLN A 57 17.56 11.58 -0.32
C GLN A 57 17.31 10.15 -0.81
N LEU A 58 18.35 9.31 -0.76
CA LEU A 58 18.32 7.93 -1.26
C LEU A 58 17.29 7.07 -0.51
N ILE A 59 17.28 7.11 0.82
CA ILE A 59 16.38 6.29 1.65
C ILE A 59 14.90 6.69 1.53
N ASN A 60 14.63 7.94 1.13
CA ASN A 60 13.27 8.43 0.85
C ASN A 60 12.80 8.10 -0.58
N GLN A 61 13.63 7.42 -1.37
CA GLN A 61 13.43 7.20 -2.80
C GLN A 61 13.77 5.76 -3.23
N LEU A 62 13.52 4.80 -2.33
CA LEU A 62 13.85 3.39 -2.59
C LEU A 62 13.03 2.79 -3.72
N ASP A 63 11.87 3.36 -4.06
CA ASP A 63 11.04 3.00 -5.20
C ASP A 63 11.71 3.26 -6.57
N HIS A 64 12.79 4.06 -6.60
CA HIS A 64 13.62 4.25 -7.79
C HIS A 64 14.60 3.11 -8.06
N TYR A 65 14.62 2.10 -7.20
CA TYR A 65 15.46 0.92 -7.34
C TYR A 65 14.60 -0.32 -7.51
N GLU A 66 15.12 -1.27 -8.30
CA GLU A 66 14.45 -2.52 -8.61
C GLU A 66 15.32 -3.69 -8.15
N LEU A 67 14.70 -4.64 -7.45
CA LEU A 67 15.34 -5.82 -6.88
C LEU A 67 15.07 -7.04 -7.76
N PHE A 68 16.13 -7.67 -8.24
CA PHE A 68 16.12 -9.00 -8.83
C PHE A 68 16.62 -10.02 -7.81
N TYR A 69 15.65 -10.59 -7.09
CA TYR A 69 15.90 -11.55 -6.03
C TYR A 69 16.52 -12.85 -6.57
N GLY A 70 17.48 -13.39 -5.84
CA GLY A 70 18.31 -14.54 -6.23
C GLY A 70 19.30 -14.33 -7.40
N ALA A 71 19.34 -13.16 -8.03
CA ALA A 71 20.24 -12.88 -9.17
C ALA A 71 21.61 -12.34 -8.71
N GLY A 72 22.34 -13.08 -7.88
CA GLY A 72 23.54 -12.58 -7.18
C GLY A 72 24.84 -12.48 -7.99
N ASP A 73 24.86 -12.98 -9.22
CA ASP A 73 26.02 -12.93 -10.12
C ASP A 73 25.58 -12.82 -11.58
N ASP A 74 26.54 -12.68 -12.51
CA ASP A 74 26.24 -12.54 -13.94
C ASP A 74 25.53 -13.79 -14.52
N ILE A 75 25.73 -14.98 -13.95
CA ILE A 75 25.07 -16.21 -14.41
C ILE A 75 23.59 -16.19 -13.99
N GLY A 76 23.33 -15.94 -12.70
CA GLY A 76 22.00 -15.81 -12.11
C GLY A 76 21.21 -14.68 -12.75
N LEU A 77 21.83 -13.51 -12.94
CA LEU A 77 21.25 -12.38 -13.66
C LEU A 77 20.92 -12.73 -15.11
N GLY A 78 21.81 -13.43 -15.81
CA GLY A 78 21.55 -13.90 -17.17
C GLY A 78 20.34 -14.82 -17.24
N HIS A 79 20.24 -15.78 -16.33
CA HIS A 79 19.07 -16.66 -16.22
C HIS A 79 17.80 -15.86 -15.90
N PHE A 80 17.86 -14.93 -14.96
CA PHE A 80 16.74 -14.06 -14.60
C PHE A 80 16.24 -13.28 -15.81
N VAL A 81 17.12 -12.57 -16.51
CA VAL A 81 16.81 -11.78 -17.71
C VAL A 81 16.17 -12.64 -18.80
N MET A 82 16.71 -13.84 -19.04
CA MET A 82 16.14 -14.76 -20.04
C MET A 82 14.79 -15.36 -19.61
N ASN A 83 14.57 -15.57 -18.31
CA ASN A 83 13.36 -16.22 -17.80
C ASN A 83 12.21 -15.27 -17.54
N ARG A 84 12.49 -14.02 -17.20
CA ARG A 84 11.52 -13.10 -16.59
C ARG A 84 11.39 -11.77 -17.34
N ILE A 85 12.35 -11.40 -18.18
CA ILE A 85 12.37 -10.08 -18.83
C ILE A 85 12.28 -10.19 -20.35
N LYS A 86 13.18 -10.95 -20.97
CA LYS A 86 13.35 -10.96 -22.44
C LYS A 86 12.73 -12.18 -23.13
N HIS A 87 12.51 -13.27 -22.41
CA HIS A 87 11.89 -14.50 -22.90
C HIS A 87 12.33 -14.91 -24.34
N PRO A 88 13.65 -15.13 -24.59
CA PRO A 88 14.10 -15.49 -25.92
C PRO A 88 13.48 -16.82 -26.37
N ALA A 89 13.25 -16.97 -27.68
CA ALA A 89 12.73 -18.20 -28.24
C ALA A 89 13.58 -19.41 -27.84
N SER A 90 12.94 -20.57 -27.60
CA SER A 90 13.61 -21.77 -27.08
C SER A 90 14.81 -22.21 -27.92
N SER A 91 14.75 -22.01 -29.25
CA SER A 91 15.86 -22.31 -30.16
C SER A 91 17.06 -21.38 -29.94
N ALA A 92 16.85 -20.07 -29.77
CA ALA A 92 17.92 -19.11 -29.50
C ALA A 92 18.53 -19.33 -28.11
N ARG A 93 17.71 -19.73 -27.15
CA ARG A 93 18.11 -19.93 -25.75
C ARG A 93 19.23 -20.96 -25.57
N ALA A 94 19.27 -22.00 -26.40
CA ALA A 94 20.35 -23.00 -26.40
C ALA A 94 21.73 -22.43 -26.81
N TYR A 95 21.75 -21.26 -27.44
CA TYR A 95 22.97 -20.61 -27.93
C TYR A 95 23.33 -19.33 -27.15
N LEU A 96 22.58 -19.01 -26.09
CA LEU A 96 22.87 -17.89 -25.20
C LEU A 96 23.63 -18.37 -23.97
N ASP A 97 24.80 -17.78 -23.74
CA ASP A 97 25.60 -17.97 -22.53
C ASP A 97 25.03 -17.07 -21.41
N PRO A 98 24.47 -17.63 -20.32
CA PRO A 98 23.89 -16.84 -19.25
C PRO A 98 24.86 -15.80 -18.67
N ALA A 99 26.14 -16.15 -18.48
CA ALA A 99 27.13 -15.22 -17.93
C ALA A 99 27.30 -13.98 -18.82
N LYS A 100 27.32 -14.18 -20.14
CA LYS A 100 27.42 -13.07 -21.10
C LYS A 100 26.15 -12.22 -21.15
N VAL A 101 24.99 -12.86 -21.04
CA VAL A 101 23.70 -12.15 -20.99
C VAL A 101 23.63 -11.26 -19.75
N GLY A 102 23.96 -11.79 -18.56
CA GLY A 102 23.95 -11.02 -17.32
C GLY A 102 24.97 -9.88 -17.32
N ALA A 103 26.21 -10.16 -17.74
CA ALA A 103 27.24 -9.12 -17.86
C ALA A 103 26.83 -8.00 -18.82
N ALA A 104 26.25 -8.35 -19.98
CA ALA A 104 25.75 -7.37 -20.95
C ALA A 104 24.56 -6.57 -20.41
N PHE A 105 23.68 -7.18 -19.60
CA PHE A 105 22.55 -6.49 -18.97
C PHE A 105 23.02 -5.51 -17.89
N ARG A 106 23.90 -5.95 -16.99
CA ARG A 106 24.47 -5.13 -15.92
C ARG A 106 25.18 -3.88 -16.44
N GLN A 107 25.90 -3.98 -17.57
CA GLN A 107 26.61 -2.83 -18.15
C GLN A 107 25.71 -1.72 -18.71
N GLN A 108 24.41 -1.97 -18.89
CA GLN A 108 23.47 -0.99 -19.45
C GLN A 108 22.86 -0.04 -18.41
N VAL A 109 22.95 -0.37 -17.12
CA VAL A 109 22.22 0.31 -16.05
C VAL A 109 23.12 0.53 -14.83
N GLY A 110 22.91 1.63 -14.11
CA GLY A 110 23.49 1.80 -12.78
C GLY A 110 22.97 0.70 -11.86
N SER A 111 23.87 -0.17 -11.38
CA SER A 111 23.49 -1.40 -10.69
C SER A 111 24.59 -1.97 -9.82
N ALA A 112 24.22 -2.83 -8.88
CA ALA A 112 25.13 -3.53 -7.99
C ALA A 112 24.61 -4.95 -7.70
N PHE A 113 25.54 -5.86 -7.41
CA PHE A 113 25.21 -7.12 -6.75
C PHE A 113 25.35 -6.93 -5.23
N CYS A 114 24.29 -7.19 -4.48
CA CYS A 114 24.25 -7.02 -3.03
C CYS A 114 23.60 -8.24 -2.40
N ASP A 115 24.28 -8.86 -1.44
CA ASP A 115 23.79 -10.00 -0.65
C ASP A 115 23.21 -11.18 -1.46
N GLY A 116 23.76 -11.47 -2.65
CA GLY A 116 23.22 -12.54 -3.50
C GLY A 116 22.04 -12.13 -4.39
N HIS A 117 21.81 -10.82 -4.54
CA HIS A 117 20.78 -10.24 -5.39
C HIS A 117 21.34 -9.19 -6.33
N PHE A 118 20.58 -8.82 -7.35
CA PHE A 118 20.92 -7.73 -8.25
C PHE A 118 19.96 -6.56 -8.05
N ILE A 119 20.52 -5.36 -7.89
CA ILE A 119 19.76 -4.12 -7.70
C ILE A 119 20.15 -3.17 -8.81
N LYS A 120 19.17 -2.52 -9.44
CA LYS A 120 19.40 -1.50 -10.47
C LYS A 120 18.55 -0.26 -10.24
N ILE A 121 19.01 0.85 -10.80
CA ILE A 121 18.22 2.07 -10.94
C ILE A 121 17.14 1.81 -12.00
N SER A 122 15.87 2.02 -11.64
CA SER A 122 14.71 1.83 -12.52
C SER A 122 14.18 3.14 -13.10
N SER A 123 14.29 4.23 -12.34
CA SER A 123 13.88 5.57 -12.74
C SER A 123 14.88 6.62 -12.25
N LEU A 124 14.81 7.83 -12.83
CA LEU A 124 15.59 8.95 -12.34
C LEU A 124 15.06 9.39 -10.97
N THR A 125 15.97 9.65 -10.04
CA THR A 125 15.66 10.32 -8.78
C THR A 125 15.14 11.73 -9.05
N VAL A 126 14.08 12.12 -8.37
CA VAL A 126 13.58 13.50 -8.41
C VAL A 126 14.19 14.21 -7.22
N PRO A 127 15.09 15.20 -7.38
CA PRO A 127 15.71 15.86 -6.23
C PRO A 127 14.62 16.40 -5.29
N LEU A 128 14.54 15.86 -4.07
CA LEU A 128 13.66 16.42 -3.06
C LEU A 128 14.22 17.80 -2.74
N LEU A 129 13.41 18.85 -2.93
CA LEU A 129 13.82 20.24 -2.67
C LEU A 129 14.40 20.35 -1.25
N ASP A 130 15.34 21.28 -1.04
CA ASP A 130 16.03 21.58 0.24
C ASP A 130 15.06 21.90 1.39
N GLY A 131 14.34 20.90 1.85
CA GLY A 131 13.46 20.87 3.01
C GLY A 131 14.00 19.89 4.03
N ASP A 132 13.45 19.95 5.23
CA ASP A 132 13.80 19.01 6.29
C ASP A 132 13.33 17.60 5.90
N LEU A 133 14.27 16.78 5.43
CA LEU A 133 14.01 15.41 4.98
C LEU A 133 13.52 14.50 6.12
N THR A 134 13.66 14.92 7.38
CA THR A 134 13.13 14.20 8.54
C THR A 134 11.60 14.37 8.72
N GLN A 135 10.96 15.20 7.88
CA GLN A 135 9.50 15.32 7.79
C GLN A 135 8.85 14.26 6.90
N TYR A 136 9.64 13.53 6.11
CA TYR A 136 9.11 12.43 5.31
C TYR A 136 8.68 11.28 6.23
N PRO A 137 7.68 10.49 5.80
CA PRO A 137 7.25 9.31 6.54
C PRO A 137 8.44 8.39 6.83
N ASP A 138 8.47 7.82 8.02
CA ASP A 138 9.46 6.80 8.42
C ASP A 138 9.09 5.39 7.92
N LYS A 139 8.10 5.28 7.04
CA LYS A 139 7.60 4.04 6.46
C LYS A 139 7.21 4.23 4.99
N GLY A 140 7.27 3.14 4.22
CA GLY A 140 6.78 3.13 2.84
C GLY A 140 5.26 3.36 2.73
N ASP A 141 4.81 3.61 1.51
CA ASP A 141 3.40 3.83 1.17
C ASP A 141 2.64 2.50 1.06
N TYR A 142 2.19 1.99 2.20
CA TYR A 142 1.42 0.75 2.30
C TYR A 142 0.06 1.03 2.94
N GLY A 143 -1.01 0.42 2.42
CA GLY A 143 -2.34 0.49 3.01
C GLY A 143 -2.43 -0.26 4.33
N ILE A 144 -1.74 -1.40 4.43
CA ILE A 144 -1.60 -2.15 5.67
C ILE A 144 -0.25 -2.84 5.71
N ARG A 145 0.35 -2.90 6.91
CA ARG A 145 1.58 -3.63 7.17
C ARG A 145 1.40 -4.54 8.36
N VAL A 146 1.99 -5.73 8.30
CA VAL A 146 1.95 -6.73 9.35
C VAL A 146 3.38 -7.11 9.71
N LYS A 147 3.74 -6.99 10.98
CA LYS A 147 5.04 -7.46 11.47
C LYS A 147 4.93 -8.93 11.83
N LEU A 148 5.68 -9.76 11.11
CA LEU A 148 5.73 -11.20 11.31
C LEU A 148 7.01 -11.56 12.06
N ALA A 149 6.91 -12.41 13.08
CA ALA A 149 8.06 -12.97 13.78
C ALA A 149 8.09 -14.49 13.64
N SER A 150 9.28 -15.06 13.68
CA SER A 150 9.52 -16.51 13.65
C SER A 150 10.36 -16.94 14.86
N ARG A 151 10.57 -18.25 15.01
CA ARG A 151 11.47 -18.77 16.07
C ARG A 151 12.92 -18.33 15.89
N SER A 152 13.36 -18.14 14.64
CA SER A 152 14.71 -17.70 14.30
C SER A 152 14.86 -16.18 14.40
N ASN A 153 13.77 -15.43 14.25
CA ASN A 153 13.76 -13.98 14.32
C ASN A 153 12.53 -13.46 15.10
N MET A 154 12.76 -13.21 16.39
CA MET A 154 11.73 -12.71 17.33
C MET A 154 11.51 -11.19 17.25
N GLU A 155 12.43 -10.44 16.63
CA GLU A 155 12.30 -8.98 16.46
C GLU A 155 11.25 -8.65 15.39
N GLY A 156 11.09 -9.55 14.43
CA GLY A 156 10.06 -9.56 13.41
C GLY A 156 10.41 -8.69 12.20
N ILE A 157 9.81 -9.02 11.07
CA ILE A 157 9.97 -8.36 9.77
C ILE A 157 8.64 -7.77 9.34
N TRP A 158 8.65 -6.51 8.92
CA TRP A 158 7.47 -5.88 8.34
C TRP A 158 7.21 -6.41 6.93
N VAL A 159 5.95 -6.77 6.68
CA VAL A 159 5.41 -7.07 5.36
C VAL A 159 4.35 -6.03 5.04
N GLY A 160 4.48 -5.34 3.91
CA GLY A 160 3.56 -4.28 3.53
C GLY A 160 2.71 -4.65 2.32
N PHE A 161 1.45 -4.20 2.32
CA PHE A 161 0.47 -4.41 1.26
C PHE A 161 -0.12 -3.08 0.75
N PRO A 162 -0.40 -2.90 -0.56
CA PRO A 162 -0.35 -3.92 -1.62
C PRO A 162 1.05 -4.48 -1.86
N ASP A 163 1.14 -5.80 -1.95
CA ASP A 163 2.38 -6.49 -2.33
C ASP A 163 2.43 -6.58 -3.87
N THR A 164 2.39 -5.42 -4.51
CA THR A 164 2.61 -5.31 -5.94
C THR A 164 3.50 -4.10 -6.15
N SER A 165 4.69 -4.33 -6.70
CA SER A 165 5.34 -3.28 -7.50
C SER A 165 4.30 -2.69 -8.45
N ALA A 166 4.42 -1.42 -8.83
CA ALA A 166 3.45 -0.69 -9.67
C ALA A 166 3.06 -1.37 -11.01
N TYR A 167 3.66 -2.52 -11.31
CA TYR A 167 3.32 -3.44 -12.38
C TYR A 167 3.07 -4.82 -11.76
N MET A 168 1.96 -5.45 -12.16
CA MET A 168 1.64 -6.89 -11.97
C MET A 168 2.66 -7.76 -12.72
N ASP A 169 3.95 -7.55 -12.46
CA ASP A 169 5.04 -8.20 -13.13
C ASP A 169 5.57 -9.31 -12.22
N SER A 170 5.20 -10.54 -12.57
CA SER A 170 5.70 -11.81 -12.01
C SER A 170 7.23 -11.98 -12.02
N SER A 171 7.97 -10.98 -12.53
CA SER A 171 9.43 -10.90 -12.44
C SER A 171 9.93 -10.33 -11.10
N HIS A 172 9.11 -9.61 -10.33
CA HIS A 172 9.55 -8.96 -9.10
C HIS A 172 9.31 -9.85 -7.87
N PRO A 173 10.17 -9.78 -6.85
CA PRO A 173 9.95 -10.52 -5.61
C PRO A 173 8.84 -9.89 -4.77
N ASP A 174 7.93 -10.75 -4.32
CA ASP A 174 6.83 -10.45 -3.39
C ASP A 174 7.42 -10.08 -2.00
N GLU A 175 6.97 -8.98 -1.39
CA GLU A 175 7.29 -8.55 -0.02
C GLU A 175 7.10 -9.70 0.97
N LEU A 176 6.01 -10.46 0.83
CA LEU A 176 5.75 -11.62 1.69
C LEU A 176 6.84 -12.70 1.52
N LEU A 177 7.23 -13.00 0.28
CA LEU A 177 8.27 -13.99 0.01
C LEU A 177 9.62 -13.56 0.61
N LEU A 178 9.98 -12.30 0.44
CA LEU A 178 11.21 -11.72 1.00
C LEU A 178 11.20 -11.73 2.52
N ALA A 179 10.04 -11.48 3.13
CA ALA A 179 9.90 -11.53 4.58
C ALA A 179 10.02 -12.97 5.12
N LEU A 180 9.42 -13.96 4.47
CA LEU A 180 9.54 -15.37 4.87
C LEU A 180 11.00 -15.85 4.78
N ASP A 181 11.72 -15.47 3.73
CA ASP A 181 13.16 -15.75 3.60
C ASP A 181 13.97 -15.08 4.73
N ALA A 182 13.73 -13.80 5.01
CA ALA A 182 14.38 -13.08 6.11
C ALA A 182 14.03 -13.62 7.50
N LEU A 183 12.88 -14.30 7.63
CA LEU A 183 12.43 -14.97 8.84
C LEU A 183 12.93 -16.43 8.93
N GLU A 184 13.61 -16.94 7.90
CA GLU A 184 14.10 -18.31 7.77
C GLU A 184 12.99 -19.36 7.92
N VAL A 185 11.84 -19.12 7.30
CA VAL A 185 10.67 -20.02 7.32
C VAL A 185 10.14 -20.28 5.92
N GLU A 186 9.49 -21.43 5.73
CA GLU A 186 8.91 -21.76 4.43
C GLU A 186 7.46 -21.27 4.31
N THR A 187 6.74 -21.18 5.44
CA THR A 187 5.31 -20.87 5.43
C THR A 187 4.88 -19.96 6.58
N LEU A 188 3.76 -19.26 6.38
CA LEU A 188 3.11 -18.44 7.42
C LEU A 188 2.67 -19.22 8.66
N THR A 189 2.58 -20.55 8.60
CA THR A 189 2.23 -21.37 9.77
C THR A 189 3.33 -21.39 10.83
N GLU A 190 4.56 -21.02 10.45
CA GLU A 190 5.72 -20.90 11.32
C GLU A 190 5.89 -19.47 11.88
N CYS A 191 5.02 -18.55 11.47
CA CYS A 191 5.03 -17.15 11.86
C CYS A 191 3.96 -16.84 12.92
N ILE A 192 4.24 -15.80 13.71
CA ILE A 192 3.24 -15.09 14.51
C ILE A 192 3.19 -13.63 14.06
N ALA A 193 1.99 -13.05 14.01
CA ALA A 193 1.84 -11.61 13.80
C ALA A 193 2.02 -10.91 15.16
N VAL A 194 2.94 -9.96 15.23
CA VAL A 194 3.30 -9.26 16.48
C VAL A 194 2.92 -7.79 16.47
N ASP A 195 2.72 -7.21 15.30
CA ASP A 195 2.29 -5.82 15.13
C ASP A 195 1.52 -5.62 13.82
N VAL A 196 0.65 -4.62 13.78
CA VAL A 196 -0.11 -4.23 12.59
C VAL A 196 -0.22 -2.71 12.52
N ASP A 197 0.06 -2.16 11.34
CA ASP A 197 -0.07 -0.75 11.03
C ASP A 197 -0.99 -0.61 9.82
N CYS A 198 -2.12 0.08 9.97
CA CYS A 198 -3.15 0.19 8.94
C CYS A 198 -3.48 1.65 8.64
N GLY A 199 -3.65 1.97 7.36
CA GLY A 199 -4.00 3.32 6.88
C GLY A 199 -5.42 3.77 7.28
N LEU A 200 -6.29 2.84 7.71
CA LEU A 200 -7.63 3.18 8.23
C LEU A 200 -7.62 3.24 9.76
N PRO A 201 -7.70 4.44 10.36
CA PRO A 201 -7.68 4.60 11.82
C PRO A 201 -8.92 4.06 12.54
N GLN A 202 -10.02 3.81 11.81
CA GLN A 202 -11.23 3.19 12.34
C GLN A 202 -11.03 1.70 12.70
N LEU A 203 -10.09 1.02 12.04
CA LEU A 203 -9.76 -0.38 12.29
C LEU A 203 -8.88 -0.48 13.54
N ARG A 204 -9.34 -1.23 14.53
CA ARG A 204 -8.68 -1.31 15.85
C ARG A 204 -8.48 -2.74 16.27
N ASP A 205 -7.45 -2.97 17.08
CA ASP A 205 -7.16 -4.27 17.68
C ASP A 205 -7.03 -5.40 16.64
N ILE A 206 -6.55 -5.10 15.42
CA ILE A 206 -6.55 -6.01 14.26
C ILE A 206 -5.91 -7.36 14.61
N LEU A 207 -4.78 -7.37 15.31
CA LEU A 207 -4.11 -8.60 15.75
C LEU A 207 -5.03 -9.56 16.50
N SER A 208 -5.92 -9.04 17.34
CA SER A 208 -6.83 -9.85 18.16
C SER A 208 -8.03 -10.40 17.39
N GLN A 209 -8.23 -9.95 16.14
CA GLN A 209 -9.35 -10.38 15.30
C GLN A 209 -9.09 -11.72 14.59
N TYR A 210 -7.85 -12.22 14.62
CA TYR A 210 -7.41 -13.40 13.86
C TYR A 210 -6.75 -14.43 14.76
N ASP A 211 -7.03 -15.72 14.48
CA ASP A 211 -6.44 -16.84 15.20
C ASP A 211 -5.03 -17.21 14.69
N SER A 212 -4.67 -16.76 13.49
CA SER A 212 -3.37 -17.05 12.88
C SER A 212 -2.83 -15.91 12.01
N ALA A 213 -1.50 -15.86 11.90
CA ALA A 213 -0.81 -14.94 10.98
C ALA A 213 -1.23 -15.19 9.52
N ALA A 214 -1.49 -16.45 9.14
CA ALA A 214 -1.88 -16.81 7.78
C ALA A 214 -3.23 -16.20 7.38
N GLU A 215 -4.23 -16.22 8.26
CA GLU A 215 -5.53 -15.62 7.99
C GLU A 215 -5.46 -14.09 7.93
N LEU A 216 -4.73 -13.47 8.85
CA LEU A 216 -4.50 -12.03 8.84
C LEU A 216 -3.81 -11.59 7.55
N ILE A 217 -2.75 -12.28 7.13
CA ILE A 217 -2.01 -11.96 5.90
C ILE A 217 -2.90 -12.09 4.67
N ARG A 218 -3.78 -13.09 4.61
CA ARG A 218 -4.75 -13.19 3.50
C ARG A 218 -5.62 -11.94 3.41
N HIS A 219 -6.24 -11.51 4.51
CA HIS A 219 -7.05 -10.29 4.50
C HIS A 219 -6.21 -9.01 4.30
N ALA A 220 -4.96 -8.98 4.74
CA ALA A 220 -4.06 -7.86 4.51
C ALA A 220 -3.68 -7.73 3.02
N ILE A 221 -3.51 -8.85 2.31
CA ILE A 221 -3.33 -8.87 0.84
C ILE A 221 -4.56 -8.27 0.15
N ASP A 222 -5.75 -8.79 0.47
CA ASP A 222 -7.01 -8.31 -0.12
C ASP A 222 -7.24 -6.83 0.18
N PHE A 223 -6.93 -6.39 1.41
CA PHE A 223 -6.98 -4.99 1.81
C PHE A 223 -6.00 -4.12 1.02
N GLY A 224 -4.77 -4.60 0.83
CA GLY A 224 -3.76 -3.89 0.04
C GLY A 224 -4.24 -3.61 -1.38
N TYR A 225 -4.88 -4.59 -2.03
CA TYR A 225 -5.48 -4.39 -3.36
C TYR A 225 -6.61 -3.36 -3.34
N VAL A 226 -7.54 -3.47 -2.39
CA VAL A 226 -8.64 -2.51 -2.24
C VAL A 226 -8.10 -1.08 -2.02
N TRP A 227 -7.07 -0.94 -1.18
CA TRP A 227 -6.40 0.33 -0.89
C TRP A 227 -5.72 0.93 -2.13
N ALA A 228 -5.06 0.10 -2.93
CA ALA A 228 -4.36 0.51 -4.14
C ALA A 228 -5.31 0.93 -5.26
N GLU A 229 -6.40 0.19 -5.46
CA GLU A 229 -7.32 0.41 -6.57
C GLU A 229 -8.24 1.61 -6.35
N GLN A 230 -8.56 1.94 -5.09
CA GLN A 230 -9.48 3.03 -4.71
C GLN A 230 -10.75 3.08 -5.58
N GLY A 231 -11.43 1.95 -5.75
CA GLY A 231 -12.63 1.86 -6.58
C GLY A 231 -12.38 2.11 -8.07
N GLN A 232 -11.17 1.81 -8.56
CA GLN A 232 -10.75 2.03 -9.94
C GLN A 232 -10.82 3.51 -10.36
N GLY A 233 -10.51 4.40 -9.41
CA GLY A 233 -10.57 5.85 -9.60
C GLY A 233 -11.97 6.45 -9.47
N GLU A 234 -12.92 5.75 -8.84
CA GLU A 234 -14.21 6.34 -8.47
C GLU A 234 -13.96 7.60 -7.61
N PRO A 235 -14.51 8.77 -7.99
CA PRO A 235 -14.32 9.99 -7.23
C PRO A 235 -14.82 9.82 -5.81
N ARG A 236 -14.01 10.23 -4.82
CA ARG A 236 -14.38 10.20 -3.39
C ARG A 236 -14.69 8.79 -2.86
N TRP A 237 -14.14 7.76 -3.50
CA TRP A 237 -14.33 6.36 -3.08
C TRP A 237 -13.90 6.11 -1.63
N LEU A 238 -12.72 6.63 -1.24
CA LEU A 238 -12.22 6.48 0.14
C LEU A 238 -13.12 7.20 1.15
N ASP A 239 -13.52 8.44 0.86
CA ASP A 239 -14.46 9.20 1.71
C ASP A 239 -15.78 8.43 1.89
N LYS A 240 -16.29 7.84 0.80
CA LYS A 240 -17.50 7.01 0.83
C LYS A 240 -17.29 5.75 1.67
N TRP A 241 -16.18 5.05 1.51
CA TRP A 241 -15.89 3.84 2.28
C TRP A 241 -15.78 4.13 3.77
N GLN A 242 -15.06 5.17 4.16
CA GLN A 242 -14.94 5.58 5.57
C GLN A 242 -16.29 6.03 6.15
N ALA A 243 -17.09 6.78 5.40
CA ALA A 243 -18.44 7.13 5.84
C ALA A 243 -19.34 5.89 6.04
N VAL A 244 -19.27 4.91 5.13
CA VAL A 244 -20.00 3.64 5.27
C VAL A 244 -19.53 2.87 6.51
N MET A 245 -18.22 2.81 6.74
CA MET A 245 -17.67 2.18 7.96
C MET A 245 -18.16 2.86 9.23
N GLU A 246 -18.30 4.18 9.23
CA GLU A 246 -18.85 4.94 10.36
C GLU A 246 -20.33 4.67 10.59
N LEU A 247 -21.12 4.57 9.51
CA LEU A 247 -22.54 4.22 9.60
C LEU A 247 -22.74 2.82 10.18
N GLU A 248 -21.90 1.88 9.79
CA GLU A 248 -21.97 0.47 10.18
C GLU A 248 -21.19 0.13 11.47
N ASP A 249 -20.61 1.15 12.14
CA ASP A 249 -19.78 0.99 13.34
C ASP A 249 -18.65 -0.06 13.16
N CYS A 250 -18.02 -0.02 11.99
CA CYS A 250 -17.06 -1.04 11.57
C CYS A 250 -15.66 -0.78 12.15
N HIS A 251 -15.19 -1.74 12.95
CA HIS A 251 -13.83 -1.75 13.52
C HIS A 251 -13.01 -2.98 13.11
N ARG A 252 -13.59 -3.90 12.31
CA ARG A 252 -12.96 -5.15 11.91
C ARG A 252 -12.45 -5.10 10.47
N LEU A 253 -11.28 -5.69 10.25
CA LEU A 253 -10.64 -5.71 8.93
C LEU A 253 -11.46 -6.53 7.92
N ASP A 254 -11.96 -7.71 8.33
CA ASP A 254 -12.80 -8.56 7.48
C ASP A 254 -14.09 -7.86 7.06
N TYR A 255 -14.78 -7.21 8.00
CA TYR A 255 -16.01 -6.49 7.70
C TYR A 255 -15.76 -5.25 6.83
N ALA A 256 -14.64 -4.56 7.02
CA ALA A 256 -14.27 -3.44 6.16
C ALA A 256 -14.07 -3.86 4.69
N LEU A 257 -13.51 -5.05 4.44
CA LEU A 257 -13.41 -5.63 3.10
C LEU A 257 -14.79 -5.88 2.49
N ASP A 258 -15.72 -6.45 3.25
CA ASP A 258 -17.12 -6.61 2.81
C ASP A 258 -17.76 -5.25 2.50
N LEU A 259 -17.55 -4.22 3.31
CA LEU A 259 -18.11 -2.89 3.05
C LEU A 259 -17.51 -2.26 1.79
N ALA A 260 -16.22 -2.42 1.54
CA ALA A 260 -15.53 -1.89 0.35
C ALA A 260 -16.14 -2.41 -0.96
N GLN A 261 -16.50 -3.69 -1.01
CA GLN A 261 -17.13 -4.28 -2.19
C GLN A 261 -18.64 -3.98 -2.30
N ASN A 262 -19.26 -3.54 -1.21
CA ASN A 262 -20.70 -3.24 -1.13
C ASN A 262 -21.03 -1.75 -1.11
N LEU A 263 -20.11 -0.84 -1.47
CA LEU A 263 -20.40 0.61 -1.47
C LEU A 263 -21.59 1.02 -2.35
N ARG A 264 -21.96 0.19 -3.34
CA ARG A 264 -23.18 0.40 -4.15
C ARG A 264 -24.49 0.24 -3.36
N CYS A 265 -24.45 -0.40 -2.18
CA CYS A 265 -25.58 -0.57 -1.27
C CYS A 265 -25.83 0.69 -0.40
N TYR A 266 -25.05 1.75 -0.62
CA TYR A 266 -25.12 2.98 0.15
C TYR A 266 -25.28 4.21 -0.74
N ASN A 267 -26.13 5.12 -0.27
CA ASN A 267 -26.20 6.49 -0.77
C ASN A 267 -25.10 7.30 -0.09
N PHE A 268 -24.46 8.21 -0.83
CA PHE A 268 -23.37 9.03 -0.30
C PHE A 268 -23.44 10.46 -0.83
N LEU A 269 -23.14 11.41 0.06
CA LEU A 269 -22.94 12.83 -0.23
C LEU A 269 -21.63 13.27 0.42
N PRO A 270 -20.63 13.74 -0.35
CA PRO A 270 -19.39 14.28 0.21
C PRO A 270 -19.64 15.46 1.15
N ARG A 271 -18.83 15.54 2.21
CA ARG A 271 -18.98 16.57 3.25
C ARG A 271 -18.75 17.99 2.75
N ASP A 272 -17.85 18.14 1.79
CA ASP A 272 -17.42 19.42 1.20
C ASP A 272 -18.25 19.82 -0.02
N MET A 273 -19.28 19.05 -0.37
CA MET A 273 -20.16 19.36 -1.49
C MET A 273 -21.21 20.40 -1.08
N GLU A 274 -21.25 21.51 -1.81
CA GLU A 274 -22.29 22.53 -1.67
C GLU A 274 -23.68 21.95 -1.97
N LEU A 275 -24.64 22.16 -1.06
CA LEU A 275 -26.00 21.61 -1.17
C LEU A 275 -26.71 22.06 -2.45
N ALA A 276 -26.47 23.29 -2.90
CA ALA A 276 -27.02 23.80 -4.14
C ALA A 276 -26.52 23.02 -5.36
N ASP A 277 -25.23 22.65 -5.39
CA ASP A 277 -24.65 21.92 -6.51
C ASP A 277 -25.05 20.45 -6.49
N TYR A 278 -25.11 19.84 -5.30
CA TYR A 278 -25.70 18.52 -5.11
C TYR A 278 -27.16 18.48 -5.58
N GLY A 279 -27.95 19.48 -5.20
CA GLY A 279 -29.34 19.62 -5.61
C GLY A 279 -29.51 19.71 -7.12
N LYS A 280 -28.67 20.50 -7.81
CA LYS A 280 -28.66 20.56 -9.28
C LYS A 280 -28.29 19.21 -9.89
N MET A 281 -27.28 18.52 -9.35
CA MET A 281 -26.86 17.21 -9.84
C MET A 281 -27.98 16.18 -9.74
N LEU A 282 -28.61 16.06 -8.55
CA LEU A 282 -29.74 15.16 -8.35
C LEU A 282 -30.93 15.52 -9.24
N ALA A 283 -31.26 16.82 -9.36
CA ALA A 283 -32.38 17.27 -10.17
C ALA A 283 -32.18 16.92 -11.66
N LYS A 284 -30.92 16.97 -12.15
CA LYS A 284 -30.57 16.55 -13.51
C LYS A 284 -30.70 15.04 -13.68
N GLN A 285 -30.23 14.25 -12.71
CA GLN A 285 -30.37 12.79 -12.71
C GLN A 285 -31.83 12.34 -12.70
N ASP A 286 -32.67 13.01 -11.91
CA ASP A 286 -34.12 12.78 -11.84
C ASP A 286 -34.89 13.31 -13.06
N GLY A 287 -34.23 14.06 -13.97
CA GLY A 287 -34.86 14.63 -15.15
C GLY A 287 -35.81 15.80 -14.89
N ILE A 288 -35.71 16.43 -13.73
CA ILE A 288 -36.58 17.55 -13.32
C ILE A 288 -35.90 18.92 -13.41
N TYR A 289 -34.58 18.95 -13.68
CA TYR A 289 -33.83 20.20 -13.77
C TYR A 289 -34.26 21.01 -15.01
N PRO A 290 -34.66 22.29 -14.87
CA PRO A 290 -35.11 23.08 -16.00
C PRO A 290 -34.01 23.29 -17.06
N THR A 291 -34.41 23.42 -18.32
CA THR A 291 -33.52 23.79 -19.43
C THR A 291 -33.62 25.27 -19.82
N ASP A 292 -34.70 25.93 -19.43
CA ASP A 292 -34.93 27.36 -19.67
C ASP A 292 -34.15 28.21 -18.66
N GLU A 293 -33.46 29.25 -19.14
CA GLU A 293 -32.54 30.07 -18.33
C GLU A 293 -33.25 30.80 -17.18
N LEU A 294 -34.47 31.31 -17.42
CA LEU A 294 -35.25 31.97 -16.38
C LEU A 294 -35.65 30.95 -15.30
N LEU A 295 -36.12 29.78 -15.70
CA LEU A 295 -36.51 28.72 -14.75
C LEU A 295 -35.31 28.15 -13.99
N VAL A 296 -34.14 28.04 -14.62
CA VAL A 296 -32.88 27.66 -13.97
C VAL A 296 -32.52 28.66 -12.87
N SER A 297 -32.65 29.97 -13.13
CA SER A 297 -32.36 31.01 -12.14
C SER A 297 -33.29 30.99 -10.92
N CYS A 298 -34.48 30.38 -11.06
CA CYS A 298 -35.49 30.29 -10.02
C CYS A 298 -35.56 28.90 -9.34
N PHE A 299 -34.73 27.93 -9.75
CA PHE A 299 -34.78 26.59 -9.21
C PHE A 299 -34.16 26.52 -7.81
N ASP A 300 -34.96 26.13 -6.81
CA ASP A 300 -34.52 25.92 -5.43
C ASP A 300 -33.73 24.61 -5.28
N ALA A 301 -32.47 24.65 -5.69
CA ALA A 301 -31.60 23.48 -5.66
C ALA A 301 -31.30 23.01 -4.22
N GLU A 302 -31.11 23.94 -3.28
CA GLU A 302 -30.86 23.58 -1.88
C GLU A 302 -32.09 22.95 -1.23
N GLY A 303 -33.28 23.50 -1.44
CA GLY A 303 -34.53 22.92 -0.94
C GLY A 303 -34.75 21.50 -1.48
N TYR A 304 -34.48 21.31 -2.78
CA TYR A 304 -34.54 19.99 -3.42
C TYR A 304 -33.52 19.00 -2.85
N ALA A 305 -32.26 19.42 -2.67
CA ALA A 305 -31.22 18.62 -2.02
C ALA A 305 -31.65 18.18 -0.61
N ASN A 306 -32.08 19.14 0.23
CA ASN A 306 -32.53 18.86 1.59
C ASN A 306 -33.71 17.88 1.64
N GLN A 307 -34.66 18.00 0.71
CA GLN A 307 -35.76 17.03 0.59
C GLN A 307 -35.25 15.64 0.21
N LYS A 308 -34.34 15.53 -0.76
CA LYS A 308 -33.74 14.26 -1.18
C LYS A 308 -32.94 13.62 -0.06
N MET A 309 -32.11 14.37 0.66
CA MET A 309 -31.35 13.86 1.80
C MET A 309 -32.27 13.26 2.87
N ARG A 310 -33.38 13.95 3.19
CA ARG A 310 -34.41 13.42 4.12
C ARG A 310 -35.06 12.14 3.62
N ASN A 311 -35.44 12.09 2.34
CA ASN A 311 -36.08 10.91 1.76
C ASN A 311 -35.14 9.69 1.71
N LEU A 312 -33.84 9.94 1.48
CA LEU A 312 -32.81 8.90 1.49
C LEU A 312 -32.38 8.51 2.90
N GLY A 313 -32.82 9.22 3.94
CA GLY A 313 -32.43 8.94 5.33
C GLY A 313 -30.94 9.14 5.59
N LEU A 314 -30.28 10.07 4.87
CA LEU A 314 -28.85 10.32 5.02
C LEU A 314 -28.53 10.79 6.45
N SER A 315 -27.59 10.09 7.09
CA SER A 315 -27.06 10.41 8.40
C SER A 315 -25.68 11.07 8.26
N ALA A 316 -25.39 12.03 9.14
CA ALA A 316 -24.09 12.69 9.16
C ALA A 316 -23.01 11.75 9.71
N ALA A 317 -21.90 11.65 9.00
CA ALA A 317 -20.69 10.93 9.35
C ALA A 317 -19.50 11.91 9.28
N GLU A 318 -18.32 11.50 9.73
CA GLU A 318 -17.12 12.36 9.68
C GLU A 318 -16.69 12.62 8.23
N HIS A 319 -16.83 11.61 7.36
CA HIS A 319 -16.39 11.65 5.96
C HIS A 319 -17.51 11.99 4.95
N GLY A 320 -18.72 12.33 5.42
CA GLY A 320 -19.82 12.75 4.55
C GLY A 320 -21.18 12.47 5.15
N TYR A 321 -22.20 12.37 4.29
CA TYR A 321 -23.52 11.90 4.67
C TYR A 321 -23.81 10.59 3.95
N VAL A 322 -24.34 9.61 4.68
CA VAL A 322 -24.47 8.24 4.18
C VAL A 322 -25.75 7.57 4.70
N SER A 323 -26.31 6.67 3.90
CA SER A 323 -27.41 5.80 4.31
C SER A 323 -27.41 4.51 3.51
N TRP A 324 -27.93 3.45 4.12
CA TRP A 324 -28.22 2.20 3.40
C TRP A 324 -29.40 2.41 2.43
N ASN A 325 -29.27 1.92 1.20
CA ASN A 325 -30.28 2.11 0.15
C ASN A 325 -31.28 0.94 0.01
N GLY A 326 -31.19 -0.07 0.88
CA GLY A 326 -32.08 -1.24 0.87
C GLY A 326 -31.55 -2.43 0.06
N ILE A 327 -30.41 -2.31 -0.63
CA ILE A 327 -29.78 -3.42 -1.35
C ILE A 327 -29.07 -4.33 -0.34
N GLU A 328 -29.27 -5.64 -0.48
CA GLU A 328 -28.62 -6.65 0.37
C GLU A 328 -27.09 -6.55 0.31
N ILE A 329 -26.46 -6.62 1.48
CA ILE A 329 -25.00 -6.61 1.64
C ILE A 329 -24.50 -8.05 1.49
N LEU A 330 -23.48 -8.24 0.66
CA LEU A 330 -22.83 -9.53 0.47
C LEU A 330 -21.65 -9.68 1.43
N TYR A 331 -21.71 -10.71 2.28
CA TYR A 331 -20.67 -11.04 3.24
C TYR A 331 -19.82 -12.21 2.71
N GLU A 332 -18.62 -11.89 2.23
CA GLU A 332 -17.62 -12.86 1.74
C GLU A 332 -16.53 -13.09 2.79
N TYR A 333 -16.14 -12.04 3.53
CA TYR A 333 -15.03 -12.07 4.47
C TYR A 333 -15.49 -12.27 5.91
N SER A 334 -16.57 -11.59 6.31
CA SER A 334 -17.08 -11.58 7.68
C SER A 334 -18.41 -12.34 7.80
N GLN A 335 -18.88 -12.51 9.03
CA GLN A 335 -20.25 -12.97 9.28
C GLN A 335 -21.19 -11.77 9.31
N PRO A 336 -22.43 -11.90 8.82
CA PRO A 336 -23.42 -10.85 8.96
C PRO A 336 -23.57 -10.50 10.45
N PRO A 337 -23.71 -9.21 10.80
CA PRO A 337 -23.96 -8.83 12.17
C PRO A 337 -25.21 -9.57 12.66
N ASN A 338 -25.10 -10.23 13.82
CA ASN A 338 -26.24 -10.88 14.45
C ASN A 338 -27.31 -9.82 14.66
N ASN A 339 -28.37 -9.83 13.85
CA ASN A 339 -29.52 -8.95 14.03
C ASN A 339 -29.94 -8.99 15.51
N PRO A 340 -29.85 -7.88 16.27
CA PRO A 340 -30.65 -7.79 17.46
C PRO A 340 -32.09 -7.84 16.97
N THR A 341 -32.84 -8.85 17.41
CA THR A 341 -34.30 -8.91 17.27
C THR A 341 -34.86 -7.50 17.46
N MET A 342 -35.43 -6.94 16.39
CA MET A 342 -36.22 -5.71 16.46
C MET A 342 -37.25 -5.93 17.56
N SER A 343 -37.02 -5.31 18.71
CA SER A 343 -38.04 -5.19 19.74
C SER A 343 -39.01 -4.14 19.20
N MET A 344 -40.19 -4.59 18.79
CA MET A 344 -41.31 -3.74 18.36
C MET A 344 -41.68 -2.69 19.40
#